data_AF-A0A0C2X057-F1
#
_entry.id   AF-A0A0C2X057-F1
#
_cell.length_a   1.000
_cell.length_b   1.000
_cell.length_c   1.000
_cell.angle_alpha   90.00
_cell.angle_beta   90.00
_cell.angle_gamma   90.00
#
_symmetry.space_group_name_H-M   'P 1'
#
loop_
_entity.id
_entity.type
_entity.pdbx_description
1 polymer ?
#
loop_
_entity_poly.entity_id
_entity_poly.type
_entity_poly.pdbx_seq_one_letter_code
_entity_poly.pdbx_strand_id
1 'polypeptide(L)' 'MSSYNQRQFVMPQPKSLRFARESTVRYYSVESEQNLVGRIVELDHDNLRYTIRRESGFLETVDDHNVLGSQAIY' A
#
# COMPACT_ATOMS: atom_id res chain seq x y z
N MET A 1 -38.29 30.40 -1.93
CA MET A 1 -37.49 29.67 -0.90
C MET A 1 -37.55 28.18 -1.22
N SER A 2 -36.47 27.58 -1.72
CA SER A 2 -36.20 26.13 -1.65
C SER A 2 -34.82 25.86 -2.25
N SER A 3 -33.79 25.98 -1.43
CA SER A 3 -32.48 25.42 -1.74
C SER A 3 -32.48 23.98 -1.26
N TYR A 4 -32.68 23.04 -2.17
CA TYR A 4 -32.46 21.62 -1.91
C TYR A 4 -30.97 21.42 -1.62
N ASN A 5 -30.65 21.37 -0.34
CA ASN A 5 -29.32 21.06 0.16
C ASN A 5 -29.10 19.55 -0.02
N GLN A 6 -28.64 19.15 -1.21
CA GLN A 6 -28.21 17.79 -1.51
C GLN A 6 -27.03 17.46 -0.60
N ARG A 7 -27.32 16.89 0.57
CA ARG A 7 -26.34 16.21 1.41
C ARG A 7 -25.81 15.04 0.60
N GLN A 8 -24.66 15.26 -0.04
CA GLN A 8 -23.87 14.19 -0.67
C GLN A 8 -23.63 13.13 0.41
N PHE A 9 -24.28 11.98 0.25
CA PHE A 9 -23.94 10.77 1.00
C PHE A 9 -22.56 10.35 0.52
N VAL A 10 -21.52 10.80 1.22
CA VAL A 10 -20.16 10.30 1.03
C VAL A 10 -20.15 8.88 1.59
N MET A 11 -20.36 7.89 0.73
CA MET A 11 -20.09 6.50 1.11
C MET A 11 -18.60 6.42 1.48
N PRO A 12 -18.24 5.83 2.63
CA PRO A 12 -16.84 5.60 2.96
C PRO A 12 -16.25 4.72 1.86
N GLN A 13 -15.28 5.23 1.10
CA GLN A 13 -14.59 4.43 0.10
C GLN A 13 -13.91 3.26 0.83
N PRO A 14 -14.07 2.02 0.35
CA PRO A 14 -13.36 0.89 0.94
C PRO A 14 -11.86 1.15 0.86
N LYS A 15 -11.16 0.98 1.99
CA LYS A 15 -9.70 1.05 2.04
C LYS A 15 -9.14 0.00 1.08
N SER A 16 -8.45 0.44 0.04
CA SER A 16 -7.81 -0.45 -0.93
C SER A 16 -6.32 -0.23 -0.92
N LEU A 17 -5.59 -1.34 -0.84
CA LEU A 17 -4.17 -1.37 -1.16
C LEU A 17 -4.02 -1.16 -2.68
N ARG A 18 -3.02 -0.37 -3.06
CA ARG A 18 -2.70 -0.01 -4.45
C ARG A 18 -2.05 -1.15 -5.22
N PHE A 19 -1.34 -2.05 -4.54
CA PHE A 19 -0.58 -3.13 -5.16
C PHE A 19 -1.13 -4.50 -4.77
N ALA A 20 -1.04 -5.44 -5.71
CA ALA A 20 -1.49 -6.82 -5.49
C ALA A 20 -0.40 -7.63 -4.77
N ARG A 21 -0.81 -8.75 -4.17
CA ARG A 21 0.11 -9.79 -3.70
C ARG A 21 1.04 -10.20 -4.85
N GLU A 22 2.26 -10.61 -4.50
CA GLU A 22 3.32 -11.01 -5.42
C GLU A 22 3.87 -9.90 -6.33
N SER A 23 3.36 -8.67 -6.23
CA SER A 23 3.92 -7.53 -6.94
C SER A 23 5.30 -7.18 -6.38
N THR A 24 6.25 -6.96 -7.26
CA THR A 24 7.54 -6.36 -6.90
C THR A 24 7.35 -4.87 -6.75
N VAL A 25 7.72 -4.33 -5.59
CA VAL A 25 7.52 -2.93 -5.25
C VAL A 25 8.79 -2.32 -4.71
N ARG A 26 8.96 -1.03 -4.99
CA ARG A 26 9.94 -0.18 -4.34
C ARG A 26 9.27 0.54 -3.19
N TYR A 27 9.90 0.54 -2.03
CA TYR A 27 9.34 1.13 -0.82
C TYR A 27 10.45 1.76 0.03
N TYR A 28 10.07 2.68 0.91
CA TYR A 28 10.97 3.23 1.92
C TYR A 28 10.92 2.36 3.18
N SER A 29 12.05 1.76 3.55
CA SER A 29 12.18 1.02 4.80
C SER A 29 12.49 2.00 5.92
N VAL A 30 11.60 2.08 6.91
CA VAL A 30 11.82 2.90 8.10
C VAL A 30 12.90 2.27 8.99
N GLU A 31 12.99 0.94 9.03
CA GLU A 31 14.02 0.24 9.83
C GLU A 31 15.43 0.49 9.31
N SER A 32 15.59 0.56 7.98
CA SER A 32 16.91 0.75 7.34
C SER A 32 17.13 2.19 6.86
N GLU A 33 16.15 3.08 7.06
CA GLU A 33 16.12 4.48 6.60
C GLU A 33 16.48 4.68 5.11
N GLN A 34 16.18 3.70 4.25
CA GLN A 34 16.56 3.69 2.84
C GLN A 34 15.48 3.10 1.93
N ASN A 35 15.57 3.42 0.63
CA ASN A 35 14.70 2.84 -0.39
C ASN A 35 15.15 1.41 -0.71
N LEU A 36 14.23 0.46 -0.54
CA LEU A 36 14.44 -0.95 -0.82
C LEU A 36 13.48 -1.44 -1.91
N VAL A 37 13.80 -2.63 -2.44
CA VAL A 37 12.94 -3.37 -3.36
C VAL A 37 12.63 -4.70 -2.72
N GLY A 38 11.39 -5.14 -2.85
CA GLY A 38 10.96 -6.45 -2.39
C GLY A 38 9.66 -6.87 -3.04
N ARG A 39 9.22 -8.09 -2.72
CA ARG A 39 8.00 -8.67 -3.26
C ARG A 39 6.92 -8.72 -2.19
N ILE A 40 5.74 -8.23 -2.49
CA ILE A 40 4.61 -8.30 -1.57
C ILE A 40 4.22 -9.77 -1.38
N VAL A 41 4.15 -10.22 -0.13
CA VAL A 41 3.73 -11.60 0.21
C VAL A 41 2.36 -11.64 0.88
N GLU A 42 1.96 -10.57 1.57
CA GLU A 42 0.65 -10.45 2.22
C GLU A 42 0.12 -9.01 2.16
N LEU A 43 -1.21 -8.90 2.27
CA LEU A 43 -1.99 -7.66 2.14
C LEU A 43 -2.87 -7.50 3.38
N ASP A 44 -2.67 -6.43 4.15
CA ASP A 44 -3.53 -6.03 5.26
C ASP A 44 -4.38 -4.82 4.85
N HIS A 45 -5.63 -5.10 4.48
CA HIS A 45 -6.58 -4.08 4.02
C HIS A 45 -7.15 -3.22 5.16
N ASP A 46 -7.19 -3.74 6.38
CA ASP A 46 -7.74 -3.03 7.54
C ASP A 46 -6.82 -1.86 7.94
N ASN A 47 -5.51 -2.13 7.94
CA ASN A 47 -4.47 -1.18 8.30
C ASN A 47 -3.76 -0.54 7.10
N LEU A 48 -4.10 -0.92 5.87
CA LEU A 48 -3.41 -0.48 4.65
C LEU A 48 -1.89 -0.74 4.70
N ARG A 49 -1.52 -1.99 5.00
CA ARG A 49 -0.13 -2.44 5.09
C ARG A 49 0.18 -3.59 4.13
N TYR A 50 1.43 -3.66 3.73
CA TYR A 50 2.00 -4.75 2.95
C TYR A 50 3.03 -5.50 3.78
N THR A 51 2.99 -6.82 3.77
CA THR A 51 4.17 -7.61 4.16
C THR A 51 5.02 -7.80 2.92
N ILE A 52 6.24 -7.28 2.93
CA ILE A 52 7.18 -7.32 1.82
C ILE A 52 8.34 -8.24 2.17
N ARG A 53 8.62 -9.20 1.29
CA ARG A 53 9.81 -10.03 1.34
C ARG A 53 10.93 -9.39 0.54
N ARG A 54 12.01 -9.03 1.21
CA ARG A 54 13.26 -8.53 0.60
C ARG A 54 14.00 -9.67 -0.12
N GLU A 55 14.89 -9.31 -1.04
CA GLU A 55 15.79 -10.28 -1.69
C GLU A 55 16.68 -11.03 -0.68
N SER A 56 17.05 -10.37 0.43
CA SER A 56 17.78 -10.99 1.55
C SER A 56 16.99 -12.07 2.30
N GLY A 57 15.70 -12.27 1.98
CA GLY A 57 14.81 -13.21 2.66
C GLY A 57 14.11 -12.64 3.90
N PHE A 58 14.42 -11.40 4.29
CA PHE A 58 13.77 -10.72 5.40
C PHE A 58 12.33 -10.30 5.07
N LEU A 59 11.43 -10.40 6.03
CA LEU A 59 10.03 -9.96 5.93
C LEU A 59 9.84 -8.66 6.69
N GLU A 60 9.28 -7.66 6.04
CA GLU A 60 9.03 -6.34 6.62
C GLU A 60 7.59 -5.92 6.39
N THR A 61 6.96 -5.32 7.41
CA THR A 61 5.63 -4.74 7.27
C THR A 61 5.75 -3.26 6.95
N VAL A 62 5.14 -2.83 5.86
CA VAL A 62 5.30 -1.49 5.30
C VAL A 62 3.92 -0.91 5.01
N ASP A 63 3.63 0.26 5.58
CA ASP A 63 2.38 0.98 5.29
C ASP A 63 2.30 1.41 3.83
N ASP A 64 1.09 1.47 3.28
CA ASP A 64 0.89 1.75 1.86
C ASP A 64 1.55 3.06 1.44
N HIS A 65 1.50 4.11 2.25
CA HIS A 65 2.12 5.40 1.95
C HIS A 65 3.66 5.34 1.79
N ASN A 66 4.32 4.34 2.37
CA ASN A 66 5.77 4.13 2.23
C ASN A 66 6.12 3.34 0.96
N VAL A 67 5.13 2.76 0.27
CA VAL A 67 5.34 2.12 -1.03
C VAL A 67 5.35 3.19 -2.12
N LEU A 68 6.50 3.32 -2.78
CA LEU A 68 6.76 4.36 -3.77
C LEU A 68 6.20 4.00 -5.15
N GLY A 69 6.22 2.71 -5.50
CA GLY A 69 5.72 2.25 -6.80
C GLY A 69 5.94 0.76 -7.05
N SER A 70 5.23 0.21 -8.04
CA SER A 70 5.49 -1.13 -8.57
C SER A 70 6.65 -1.11 -9.55
N GLN A 71 7.55 -2.07 -9.43
CA GLN A 71 8.58 -2.32 -10.43
C GLN A 71 8.07 -3.43 -11.38
N ALA A 72 7.99 -3.12 -12.67
CA ALA A 72 7.71 -4.14 -13.68
C ALA A 72 8.92 -5.06 -13.80
N ILE A 73 8.70 -6.38 -13.69
CA ILE A 73 9.70 -7.39 -14.04
C ILE A 73 9.44 -7.72 -15.52
N TYR A 74 10.39 -7.37 -16.38
CA TYR A 74 10.37 -7.69 -17.82
C TYR A 74 11.18 -8.95 -18.10
#